data_AF-A0AAQ3KI79-F1
#
_entry.id   AF-A0AAQ3KI79-F1
#
_cell.length_a   1.000
_cell.length_b   1.000
_cell.length_c   1.000
_cell.angle_alpha   90.00
_cell.angle_beta   90.00
_cell.angle_gamma   90.00
#
_symmetry.space_group_name_H-M   'P 1'
#
loop_
_entity.id
_entity.type
_entity.pdbx_description
1 polymer ?
#
loop_
_entity_poly.entity_id
_entity_poly.type
_entity_poly.pdbx_seq_one_letter_code
_entity_poly.pdbx_strand_id
1 'polypeptide(L)'
;MGSNTEVLFTVKPRRKTTVLALGKAFPKQLVMQDLLVDSYFRHTNCSDPELKQKLTRLCKNTTVETRYVVLCEEILKNYPEIAMEGRPTLRQRLEIANQAVTDMAVEASRSCAEAWGRPLSAITHLVYVSSSEARFPSGDLHLARVLGLNPDVRRTMISFAGCCGGLTGLRVAKDIAENNPGGRVLLVTSETTIVGFRPPNVDRPYDLVGAALFGDGAGAVVLGVEPVPGVETPLFELCSALQQYLPGTEKVVEGRLTEDGIRFQLGRELPQVIADHVEEFCNKLMNEAAKERDEDADGGINYNDMFWAMHPGGPAILNKVESRLDLSPEKLSASRQALRDYGNASSSTIIYVLENIMEEIQKRKETGEKACEWGMILAFGPGVTFEGILARNLVL
;
A
#
# COMPACT_ATOMS: atom_id res chain seq x y z
N MET A 1 -27.47 28.91 -44.92
CA MET A 1 -27.74 28.78 -43.48
C MET A 1 -27.00 27.55 -42.99
N GLY A 2 -25.79 27.73 -42.45
CA GLY A 2 -25.02 26.67 -41.79
C GLY A 2 -24.83 27.10 -40.34
N SER A 3 -25.49 26.42 -39.41
CA SER A 3 -25.34 26.68 -37.97
C SER A 3 -23.97 26.17 -37.53
N ASN A 4 -23.01 27.09 -37.36
CA ASN A 4 -21.81 26.82 -36.57
C ASN A 4 -22.26 26.63 -35.12
N THR A 5 -22.34 25.38 -34.68
CA THR A 5 -22.51 25.07 -33.26
C THR A 5 -21.13 25.26 -32.61
N GLU A 6 -20.88 26.43 -32.04
CA GLU A 6 -19.74 26.64 -31.16
C GLU A 6 -19.85 25.67 -29.98
N VAL A 7 -18.94 24.71 -29.92
CA VAL A 7 -18.76 23.88 -28.73
C VAL A 7 -18.08 24.76 -27.68
N LEU A 8 -18.89 25.34 -26.79
CA LEU A 8 -18.39 26.07 -25.62
C LEU A 8 -17.72 25.08 -24.65
N PHE A 9 -16.39 25.07 -24.63
CA PHE A 9 -15.61 24.41 -23.59
C PHE A 9 -15.74 25.23 -22.30
N THR A 10 -16.73 24.89 -21.48
CA THR A 10 -16.85 25.42 -20.13
C THR A 10 -15.93 24.62 -19.20
N VAL A 11 -14.99 25.30 -18.55
CA VAL A 11 -14.19 24.71 -17.47
C VAL A 11 -15.14 24.43 -16.31
N LYS A 12 -15.50 23.15 -16.13
CA LYS A 12 -16.28 22.74 -14.96
C LYS A 12 -15.47 22.98 -13.69
N PRO A 13 -16.11 23.36 -12.56
CA PRO A 13 -15.41 23.48 -11.29
C PRO A 13 -14.67 22.18 -10.96
N ARG A 14 -13.45 22.28 -10.44
CA ARG A 14 -12.62 21.12 -10.08
C ARG A 14 -13.36 20.29 -9.03
N ARG A 15 -13.72 19.06 -9.43
CA ARG A 15 -14.32 18.06 -8.56
C ARG A 15 -13.20 17.39 -7.79
N LYS A 16 -13.43 17.04 -6.53
CA LYS A 16 -12.44 16.34 -5.70
C LYS A 16 -12.79 14.86 -5.67
N THR A 17 -11.80 14.00 -5.88
CA THR A 17 -11.97 12.55 -5.77
C THR A 17 -12.34 12.17 -4.34
N THR A 18 -13.27 11.24 -4.21
CA THR A 18 -13.62 10.62 -2.95
C THR A 18 -13.31 9.13 -2.97
N VAL A 19 -12.87 8.61 -1.83
CA VAL A 19 -12.82 7.17 -1.56
C VAL A 19 -14.23 6.73 -1.17
N LEU A 20 -14.79 5.78 -1.90
CA LEU A 20 -16.17 5.31 -1.75
C LEU A 20 -16.26 3.97 -1.02
N ALA A 21 -15.22 3.15 -1.12
CA ALA A 21 -15.14 1.86 -0.43
C ALA A 21 -13.70 1.39 -0.33
N LEU A 22 -13.46 0.52 0.65
CA LEU A 22 -12.20 -0.18 0.90
C LEU A 22 -12.48 -1.68 0.98
N GLY A 23 -11.49 -2.49 0.62
CA GLY A 23 -11.53 -3.93 0.82
C GLY A 23 -10.13 -4.50 0.93
N LYS A 24 -10.02 -5.69 1.53
CA LYS A 24 -8.75 -6.39 1.72
C LYS A 24 -8.94 -7.89 1.58
N ALA A 25 -7.87 -8.59 1.23
CA ALA A 25 -7.85 -10.04 1.21
C ALA A 25 -6.44 -10.58 1.45
N PHE A 26 -6.38 -11.81 1.92
CA PHE A 26 -5.15 -12.44 2.40
C PHE A 26 -5.10 -13.90 1.93
N PRO A 27 -3.90 -14.49 1.77
CA PRO A 27 -3.79 -15.92 1.56
C PRO A 27 -4.20 -16.69 2.82
N LYS A 28 -4.48 -17.98 2.68
CA LYS A 28 -5.06 -18.80 3.77
C LYS A 28 -4.11 -19.06 4.94
N GLN A 29 -2.80 -19.03 4.70
CA GLN A 29 -1.81 -19.40 5.71
C GLN A 29 -1.50 -18.19 6.61
N LEU A 30 -1.97 -18.25 7.85
CA LEU A 30 -1.60 -17.34 8.93
C LEU A 30 -0.35 -17.86 9.66
N VAL A 31 0.62 -16.99 9.89
CA VAL A 31 1.85 -17.25 10.64
C VAL A 31 1.90 -16.34 11.85
N MET A 32 1.96 -16.94 13.04
CA MET A 32 2.24 -16.23 14.28
C MET A 32 3.73 -15.87 14.33
N GLN A 33 4.06 -14.63 14.66
CA GLN A 33 5.44 -14.14 14.66
C GLN A 33 6.35 -14.95 15.58
N ASP A 34 5.83 -15.43 16.72
CA ASP A 34 6.58 -16.25 17.67
C ASP A 34 6.96 -17.63 17.11
N LEU A 35 6.23 -18.15 16.11
CA LEU A 35 6.50 -19.42 15.44
C LEU A 35 7.33 -19.26 14.16
N LEU A 36 7.57 -18.01 13.73
CA LEU A 36 8.28 -17.72 12.48
C LEU A 36 9.70 -18.27 12.50
N VAL A 37 10.46 -18.02 13.57
CA VAL A 37 11.89 -18.34 13.59
C VAL A 37 12.12 -19.83 13.38
N ASP A 38 11.40 -20.66 14.12
CA ASP A 38 11.57 -22.12 14.02
C ASP A 38 11.07 -22.68 12.69
N SER A 39 9.95 -22.17 12.18
CA SER A 39 9.43 -22.60 10.87
C SER A 39 10.35 -22.15 9.72
N TYR A 40 10.83 -20.91 9.74
CA TYR A 40 11.74 -20.37 8.71
C TYR A 40 13.06 -21.14 8.64
N PHE A 41 13.70 -21.41 9.78
CA PHE A 41 14.96 -22.18 9.81
C PHE A 41 14.75 -23.64 9.39
N ARG A 42 13.61 -24.25 9.75
CA ARG A 42 13.23 -25.58 9.28
C ARG A 42 13.02 -25.60 7.76
N HIS A 43 12.25 -24.66 7.24
CA HIS A 43 11.92 -24.56 5.81
C HIS A 43 13.15 -24.30 4.94
N THR A 44 14.13 -23.54 5.44
CA THR A 44 15.35 -23.18 4.70
C THR A 44 16.51 -24.14 4.96
N ASN A 45 16.31 -25.19 5.77
CA ASN A 45 17.34 -26.13 6.20
C ASN A 45 18.62 -25.43 6.71
N CYS A 46 18.45 -24.29 7.40
CA CYS A 46 19.53 -23.53 7.98
C CYS A 46 19.69 -23.91 9.45
N SER A 47 20.92 -24.19 9.89
CA SER A 47 21.24 -24.56 11.27
C SER A 47 22.14 -23.54 11.97
N ASP A 48 22.36 -22.36 11.38
CA ASP A 48 23.23 -21.32 11.94
C ASP A 48 22.60 -20.69 13.20
N PRO A 49 23.21 -20.86 14.39
CA PRO A 49 22.66 -20.36 15.64
C PRO A 49 22.69 -18.83 15.74
N GLU A 50 23.67 -18.16 15.11
CA GLU A 50 23.80 -16.70 15.16
C GLU A 50 22.72 -16.03 14.31
N LEU A 51 22.51 -16.53 13.09
CA LEU A 51 21.41 -16.08 12.23
C LEU A 51 20.06 -16.33 12.91
N LYS A 52 19.89 -17.49 13.57
CA LYS A 52 18.66 -17.80 14.30
C LYS A 52 18.42 -16.82 15.43
N GLN A 53 19.43 -16.57 16.27
CA GLN A 53 19.34 -15.62 17.36
C GLN A 53 19.05 -14.20 16.86
N LYS A 54 19.67 -13.79 15.75
CA LYS A 54 19.43 -12.49 15.12
C LYS A 54 17.99 -12.36 14.63
N LEU A 55 17.44 -13.39 13.97
CA LEU A 55 16.04 -13.37 13.54
C LEU A 55 15.09 -13.32 14.74
N THR A 56 15.37 -14.05 15.82
CA THR A 56 14.57 -13.97 17.06
C THR A 56 14.55 -12.55 17.64
N ARG A 57 15.69 -11.86 17.68
CA ARG A 57 15.76 -10.47 18.13
C ARG A 57 14.98 -9.54 17.20
N LEU A 58 15.08 -9.73 15.90
CA LEU A 58 14.32 -8.95 14.92
C LEU A 58 12.82 -9.14 15.13
N CYS A 59 12.33 -10.38 15.18
CA CYS A 59 10.91 -10.68 15.37
C CYS A 59 10.32 -9.97 16.60
N LYS A 60 11.03 -10.00 17.73
CA LYS A 60 10.63 -9.29 18.96
C LYS A 60 10.55 -7.76 18.80
N ASN A 61 11.42 -7.19 17.97
CA ASN A 61 11.51 -5.74 17.79
C ASN A 61 10.64 -5.22 16.63
N THR A 62 10.10 -6.09 15.77
CA THR A 62 9.25 -5.68 14.63
C THR A 62 7.86 -5.22 15.01
N THR A 63 7.39 -5.52 16.23
CA THR A 63 6.00 -5.33 16.71
C THR A 63 4.93 -6.09 15.91
N VAL A 64 5.31 -6.88 14.92
CA VAL A 64 4.42 -7.78 14.16
C VAL A 64 4.02 -8.94 15.07
N GLU A 65 2.73 -9.26 15.13
CA GLU A 65 2.20 -10.42 15.85
C GLU A 65 1.76 -11.51 14.89
N THR A 66 1.15 -11.13 13.79
CA THR A 66 0.66 -12.06 12.77
C THR A 66 0.98 -11.58 11.36
N ARG A 67 1.15 -12.54 10.45
CA ARG A 67 1.28 -12.28 9.01
C ARG A 67 0.61 -13.38 8.21
N TYR A 68 0.05 -13.01 7.08
CA TYR A 68 -0.40 -13.96 6.09
C TYR A 68 0.70 -14.19 5.05
N VAL A 69 0.87 -15.42 4.57
CA VAL A 69 1.87 -15.75 3.55
C VAL A 69 1.31 -16.73 2.54
N VAL A 70 1.74 -16.65 1.28
CA VAL A 70 1.43 -17.66 0.27
C VAL A 70 2.28 -18.91 0.48
N LEU A 71 3.52 -18.74 0.91
CA LEU A 71 4.46 -19.84 1.11
C LEU A 71 3.97 -20.80 2.20
N CYS A 72 3.90 -22.09 1.87
CA CYS A 72 3.55 -23.16 2.79
C CYS A 72 4.44 -24.39 2.56
N GLU A 73 4.34 -25.39 3.45
CA GLU A 73 5.11 -26.63 3.33
C GLU A 73 4.82 -27.39 2.03
N GLU A 74 3.58 -27.33 1.51
CA GLU A 74 3.22 -27.99 0.26
C GLU A 74 3.95 -27.37 -0.94
N ILE A 75 4.02 -26.04 -1.00
CA ILE A 75 4.79 -25.34 -2.02
C ILE A 75 6.27 -25.74 -1.95
N LEU A 76 6.84 -25.81 -0.74
CA LEU A 76 8.25 -26.21 -0.56
C LEU A 76 8.50 -27.68 -0.89
N LYS A 77 7.51 -28.57 -0.74
CA LYS A 77 7.61 -29.96 -1.20
C LYS A 77 7.61 -30.07 -2.72
N ASN A 78 6.79 -29.24 -3.39
CA ASN A 78 6.69 -29.22 -4.84
C ASN A 78 7.87 -28.47 -5.51
N TYR A 79 8.43 -27.47 -4.83
CA TYR A 79 9.51 -26.60 -5.30
C TYR A 79 10.62 -26.44 -4.25
N PRO A 80 11.30 -27.53 -3.84
CA PRO A 80 12.30 -27.49 -2.77
C PRO A 80 13.48 -26.57 -3.10
N GLU A 81 13.77 -26.32 -4.38
CA GLU A 81 14.82 -25.41 -4.82
C GLU A 81 14.60 -23.95 -4.37
N ILE A 82 13.37 -23.53 -4.06
CA ILE A 82 13.06 -22.17 -3.55
C ILE A 82 13.72 -21.93 -2.18
N ALA A 83 13.90 -22.99 -1.40
CA ALA A 83 14.57 -22.98 -0.10
C ALA A 83 16.08 -23.30 -0.21
N MET A 84 16.67 -23.27 -1.40
CA MET A 84 18.08 -23.53 -1.62
C MET A 84 18.81 -22.28 -2.11
N GLU A 85 19.96 -22.01 -1.53
CA GLU A 85 20.81 -20.87 -1.89
C GLU A 85 21.46 -21.08 -3.27
N GLY A 86 21.61 -20.01 -4.05
CA GLY A 86 22.33 -20.02 -5.34
C GLY A 86 21.64 -20.77 -6.49
N ARG A 87 20.35 -21.09 -6.39
CA ARG A 87 19.60 -21.76 -7.46
C ARG A 87 18.75 -20.79 -8.28
N PRO A 88 18.73 -20.91 -9.62
CA PRO A 88 17.78 -20.16 -10.44
C PRO A 88 16.36 -20.68 -10.18
N THR A 89 15.52 -19.82 -9.61
CA THR A 89 14.17 -20.15 -9.09
C THR A 89 13.12 -19.16 -9.53
N LEU A 90 13.48 -18.13 -10.30
CA LEU A 90 12.57 -17.08 -10.75
C LEU A 90 11.33 -17.64 -11.47
N ARG A 91 11.50 -18.67 -12.30
CA ARG A 91 10.37 -19.30 -13.02
C ARG A 91 9.33 -19.85 -12.05
N GLN A 92 9.75 -20.68 -11.10
CA GLN A 92 8.88 -21.29 -10.08
C GLN A 92 8.21 -20.23 -9.22
N ARG A 93 8.98 -19.21 -8.80
CA ARG A 93 8.47 -18.08 -8.01
C ARG A 93 7.38 -17.33 -8.73
N LEU A 94 7.58 -17.01 -10.01
CA LEU A 94 6.57 -16.32 -10.82
C LEU A 94 5.35 -17.20 -11.10
N GLU A 95 5.53 -18.51 -11.30
CA GLU A 95 4.42 -19.45 -11.47
C GLU A 95 3.46 -19.41 -10.27
N ILE A 96 4.01 -19.38 -9.06
CA ILE A 96 3.21 -19.29 -7.83
C ILE A 96 2.70 -17.86 -7.60
N ALA A 97 3.59 -16.86 -7.71
CA ALA A 97 3.27 -15.48 -7.38
C ALA A 97 2.18 -14.91 -8.30
N ASN A 98 2.30 -15.15 -9.61
CA ASN A 98 1.34 -14.65 -10.61
C ASN A 98 -0.08 -15.13 -10.32
N GLN A 99 -0.26 -16.36 -9.84
CA GLN A 99 -1.57 -16.90 -9.46
C GLN A 99 -2.05 -16.28 -8.13
N ALA A 100 -1.19 -16.30 -7.12
CA ALA A 100 -1.53 -15.84 -5.79
C ALA A 100 -1.93 -14.36 -5.75
N VAL A 101 -1.20 -13.48 -6.44
CA VAL A 101 -1.54 -12.05 -6.46
C VAL A 101 -2.91 -11.81 -7.11
N THR A 102 -3.25 -12.55 -8.18
CA THR A 102 -4.56 -12.40 -8.82
C THR A 102 -5.69 -12.93 -7.97
N ASP A 103 -5.50 -14.04 -7.26
CA ASP A 103 -6.53 -14.60 -6.39
C ASP A 103 -6.85 -13.63 -5.23
N MET A 104 -5.81 -13.13 -4.56
CA MET A 104 -5.98 -12.13 -3.50
C MET A 104 -6.58 -10.83 -4.04
N ALA A 105 -6.17 -10.38 -5.23
CA ALA A 105 -6.71 -9.18 -5.86
C ALA A 105 -8.21 -9.32 -6.18
N VAL A 106 -8.65 -10.49 -6.64
CA VAL A 106 -10.06 -10.80 -6.90
C VAL A 106 -10.87 -10.75 -5.62
N GLU A 107 -10.38 -11.37 -4.54
CA GLU A 107 -11.05 -11.39 -3.24
C GLU A 107 -11.14 -9.97 -2.64
N ALA A 108 -10.05 -9.20 -2.66
CA ALA A 108 -10.05 -7.82 -2.17
C ALA A 108 -11.01 -6.94 -2.97
N SER A 109 -11.05 -7.10 -4.29
CA SER A 109 -11.96 -6.37 -5.18
C SER A 109 -13.44 -6.70 -4.91
N ARG A 110 -13.75 -7.97 -4.63
CA ARG A 110 -15.11 -8.40 -4.28
C ARG A 110 -15.54 -7.84 -2.92
N SER A 111 -14.67 -7.93 -1.92
CA SER A 111 -14.90 -7.32 -0.60
C SER A 111 -15.13 -5.81 -0.73
N CYS A 112 -14.33 -5.12 -1.53
CA CYS A 112 -14.49 -3.68 -1.78
C CYS A 112 -15.80 -3.35 -2.51
N ALA A 113 -16.20 -4.15 -3.51
CA ALA A 113 -17.45 -3.96 -4.22
C ALA A 113 -18.69 -4.23 -3.35
N GLU A 114 -18.60 -5.20 -2.43
CA GLU A 114 -19.63 -5.45 -1.41
C GLU A 114 -19.80 -4.25 -0.49
N ALA A 115 -18.69 -3.71 0.04
CA ALA A 115 -18.68 -2.49 0.85
C ALA A 115 -19.20 -1.26 0.08
N TRP A 116 -18.92 -1.18 -1.23
CA TRP A 116 -19.41 -0.10 -2.09
C TRP A 116 -20.92 -0.19 -2.39
N GLY A 117 -21.51 -1.39 -2.32
CA GLY A 117 -22.93 -1.60 -2.57
C GLY A 117 -23.38 -1.44 -4.03
N ARG A 118 -22.44 -1.47 -5.00
CA ARG A 118 -22.72 -1.33 -6.43
C ARG A 118 -22.07 -2.46 -7.24
N PRO A 119 -22.63 -2.81 -8.43
CA PRO A 119 -22.09 -3.91 -9.22
C PRO A 119 -20.73 -3.55 -9.82
N LEU A 120 -19.84 -4.55 -9.90
CA LEU A 120 -18.52 -4.42 -10.55
C LEU A 120 -18.61 -3.95 -12.02
N SER A 121 -19.74 -4.19 -12.70
CA SER A 121 -19.98 -3.68 -14.06
C SER A 121 -20.04 -2.15 -14.15
N ALA A 122 -20.20 -1.45 -13.03
CA ALA A 122 -20.15 0.02 -12.96
C ALA A 122 -18.72 0.57 -12.88
N ILE A 123 -17.71 -0.28 -12.72
CA ILE A 123 -16.30 0.12 -12.77
C ILE A 123 -15.92 0.46 -14.22
N THR A 124 -15.33 1.64 -14.39
CA THR A 124 -14.93 2.18 -15.70
C THR A 124 -13.42 2.14 -15.93
N HIS A 125 -12.65 2.16 -14.84
CA HIS A 125 -11.20 2.16 -14.86
C HIS A 125 -10.67 1.20 -13.80
N LEU A 126 -9.57 0.53 -14.11
CA LEU A 126 -8.83 -0.33 -13.19
C LEU A 126 -7.39 0.18 -13.10
N VAL A 127 -6.97 0.56 -11.89
CA VAL A 127 -5.55 0.78 -11.58
C VAL A 127 -5.10 -0.43 -10.77
N TYR A 128 -4.10 -1.15 -11.26
CA TYR A 128 -3.61 -2.35 -10.61
C TYR A 128 -2.13 -2.19 -10.29
N VAL A 129 -1.74 -2.50 -9.06
CA VAL A 129 -0.40 -2.29 -8.53
C VAL A 129 0.13 -3.61 -7.98
N SER A 130 1.29 -4.04 -8.48
CA SER A 130 2.00 -5.17 -7.89
C SER A 130 3.49 -5.08 -8.19
N SER A 131 4.31 -5.43 -7.20
CA SER A 131 5.76 -5.65 -7.37
C SER A 131 6.11 -7.13 -7.35
N SER A 132 5.10 -7.99 -7.34
CA SER A 132 5.21 -9.43 -7.10
C SER A 132 4.82 -10.28 -8.31
N GLU A 133 4.60 -9.68 -9.48
CA GLU A 133 4.36 -10.40 -10.73
C GLU A 133 5.14 -9.84 -11.91
N ALA A 134 5.40 -10.73 -12.88
CA ALA A 134 6.03 -10.38 -14.14
C ALA A 134 5.51 -11.33 -15.24
N ARG A 135 4.55 -10.85 -16.04
CA ARG A 135 3.95 -11.60 -17.16
C ARG A 135 3.27 -10.66 -18.16
N PHE A 136 3.10 -11.14 -19.39
CA PHE A 136 2.23 -10.56 -20.41
C PHE A 136 1.29 -11.66 -20.94
N PRO A 137 -0.04 -11.45 -20.97
CA PRO A 137 -0.77 -10.32 -20.39
C PRO A 137 -0.59 -10.19 -18.87
N SER A 138 -0.57 -8.95 -18.37
CA SER A 138 -0.36 -8.60 -16.97
C SER A 138 -1.60 -8.87 -16.10
N GLY A 139 -1.41 -8.88 -14.78
CA GLY A 139 -2.45 -9.21 -13.80
C GLY A 139 -3.68 -8.31 -13.85
N ASP A 140 -3.56 -7.07 -14.32
CA ASP A 140 -4.69 -6.16 -14.52
C ASP A 140 -5.71 -6.70 -15.54
N LEU A 141 -5.25 -7.31 -16.65
CA LEU A 141 -6.16 -7.97 -17.60
C LEU A 141 -6.80 -9.21 -16.98
N HIS A 142 -5.98 -10.01 -16.28
CA HIS A 142 -6.45 -11.23 -15.65
C HIS A 142 -7.56 -10.92 -14.64
N LEU A 143 -7.31 -9.95 -13.77
CA LEU A 143 -8.24 -9.45 -12.76
C LEU A 143 -9.53 -8.93 -13.41
N ALA A 144 -9.42 -8.06 -14.42
CA ALA A 144 -10.59 -7.52 -15.13
C ALA A 144 -11.48 -8.62 -15.71
N ARG A 145 -10.88 -9.65 -16.33
CA ARG A 145 -11.60 -10.79 -16.89
C ARG A 145 -12.29 -11.63 -15.81
N VAL A 146 -11.59 -11.95 -14.72
CA VAL A 146 -12.14 -12.80 -13.65
C VAL A 146 -13.24 -12.09 -12.85
N LEU A 147 -13.13 -10.78 -12.67
CA LEU A 147 -14.17 -9.97 -12.05
C LEU A 147 -15.37 -9.72 -12.98
N GLY A 148 -15.26 -10.04 -14.28
CA GLY A 148 -16.30 -9.74 -15.26
C GLY A 148 -16.52 -8.24 -15.45
N LEU A 149 -15.44 -7.44 -15.37
CA LEU A 149 -15.52 -6.01 -15.69
C LEU A 149 -15.92 -5.82 -17.15
N ASN A 150 -16.43 -4.63 -17.47
CA ASN A 150 -16.75 -4.28 -18.85
C ASN A 150 -15.50 -4.48 -19.75
N PRO A 151 -15.60 -5.12 -20.94
CA PRO A 151 -14.48 -5.28 -21.86
C PRO A 151 -13.79 -3.96 -22.26
N ASP A 152 -14.50 -2.84 -22.19
CA ASP A 152 -13.99 -1.48 -22.46
C ASP A 152 -13.32 -0.83 -21.22
N VAL A 153 -13.17 -1.56 -20.11
CA VAL A 153 -12.51 -1.06 -18.90
C VAL A 153 -11.10 -0.59 -19.23
N ARG A 154 -10.79 0.65 -18.85
CA ARG A 154 -9.49 1.25 -19.10
C ARG A 154 -8.54 0.84 -17.98
N ARG A 155 -7.43 0.21 -18.33
CA ARG A 155 -6.51 -0.40 -17.35
C ARG A 155 -5.19 0.33 -17.30
N THR A 156 -4.68 0.54 -16.09
CA THR A 156 -3.34 1.07 -15.81
C THR A 156 -2.65 0.11 -14.86
N MET A 157 -1.60 -0.56 -15.34
CA MET A 157 -0.73 -1.40 -14.51
C MET A 157 0.46 -0.59 -14.01
N ILE A 158 0.70 -0.63 -12.70
CA ILE A 158 1.88 -0.05 -12.05
C ILE A 158 2.70 -1.20 -11.48
N SER A 159 3.74 -1.61 -12.22
CA SER A 159 4.63 -2.68 -11.81
C SER A 159 5.86 -2.16 -11.07
N PHE A 160 6.35 -2.92 -10.08
CA PHE A 160 7.62 -2.65 -9.39
C PHE A 160 7.73 -1.27 -8.71
N ALA A 161 6.62 -0.71 -8.23
CA ALA A 161 6.64 0.54 -7.43
C ALA A 161 7.08 0.32 -5.97
N GLY A 162 7.05 -0.92 -5.47
CA GLY A 162 7.37 -1.24 -4.08
C GLY A 162 6.37 -0.64 -3.08
N CYS A 163 6.85 -0.34 -1.88
CA CYS A 163 6.02 0.03 -0.73
C CYS A 163 5.21 1.34 -0.92
N CYS A 164 5.67 2.29 -1.73
CA CYS A 164 4.90 3.51 -2.04
C CYS A 164 3.80 3.27 -3.09
N GLY A 165 3.79 2.12 -3.76
CA GLY A 165 2.92 1.82 -4.88
C GLY A 165 1.42 1.95 -4.57
N GLY A 166 1.00 1.74 -3.33
CA GLY A 166 -0.40 1.93 -2.93
C GLY A 166 -0.84 3.39 -3.07
N LEU A 167 0.01 4.34 -2.67
CA LEU A 167 -0.27 5.77 -2.83
C LEU A 167 -0.02 6.26 -4.25
N THR A 168 0.98 5.73 -4.94
CA THR A 168 1.14 5.97 -6.39
C THR A 168 -0.16 5.58 -7.12
N GLY A 169 -0.74 4.42 -6.78
CA GLY A 169 -2.02 3.97 -7.30
C GLY A 169 -3.18 4.90 -6.94
N LEU A 170 -3.28 5.36 -5.69
CA LEU A 170 -4.31 6.34 -5.28
C LEU A 170 -4.18 7.67 -6.01
N ARG A 171 -2.96 8.18 -6.19
CA ARG A 171 -2.69 9.42 -6.94
C ARG A 171 -3.10 9.29 -8.39
N VAL A 172 -2.72 8.19 -9.05
CA VAL A 172 -3.15 7.92 -10.44
C VAL A 172 -4.67 7.75 -10.54
N ALA A 173 -5.29 7.05 -9.60
CA ALA A 173 -6.73 6.88 -9.56
C ALA A 173 -7.48 8.20 -9.33
N LYS A 174 -6.93 9.10 -8.50
CA LYS A 174 -7.44 10.46 -8.28
C LYS A 174 -7.48 11.24 -9.59
N ASP A 175 -6.37 11.30 -10.33
CA ASP A 175 -6.32 12.04 -11.59
C ASP A 175 -7.31 11.45 -12.62
N ILE A 176 -7.42 10.12 -12.69
CA ILE A 176 -8.37 9.43 -13.56
C ILE A 176 -9.82 9.79 -13.19
N ALA A 177 -10.17 9.74 -11.90
CA ALA A 177 -11.53 10.02 -11.43
C ALA A 177 -11.94 11.48 -11.70
N GLU A 178 -11.04 12.43 -11.45
CA GLU A 178 -11.29 13.86 -11.67
C GLU A 178 -11.44 14.21 -13.13
N ASN A 179 -10.68 13.55 -14.00
CA ASN A 179 -10.72 13.79 -15.43
C ASN A 179 -11.82 12.98 -16.17
N ASN A 180 -12.51 12.06 -15.48
CA ASN A 180 -13.59 11.24 -16.06
C ASN A 180 -14.83 11.24 -15.16
N PRO A 181 -15.59 12.35 -15.10
CA PRO A 181 -16.76 12.38 -14.23
C PRO A 181 -17.84 11.35 -14.60
N GLY A 182 -18.48 10.79 -13.58
CA GLY A 182 -19.35 9.61 -13.71
C GLY A 182 -18.57 8.30 -13.76
N GLY A 183 -17.27 8.34 -14.01
CA GLY A 183 -16.37 7.20 -13.90
C GLY A 183 -16.20 6.74 -12.45
N ARG A 184 -16.00 5.44 -12.30
CA ARG A 184 -15.58 4.79 -11.06
C ARG A 184 -14.28 4.04 -11.32
N VAL A 185 -13.29 4.29 -10.48
CA VAL A 185 -11.96 3.70 -10.57
C VAL A 185 -11.85 2.65 -9.47
N LEU A 186 -11.56 1.41 -9.87
CA LEU A 186 -11.14 0.36 -8.94
C LEU A 186 -9.61 0.39 -8.89
N LEU A 187 -9.04 0.78 -7.76
CA LEU A 187 -7.62 0.60 -7.46
C LEU A 187 -7.46 -0.73 -6.73
N VAL A 188 -6.51 -1.56 -7.15
CA VAL A 188 -6.19 -2.82 -6.48
C VAL A 188 -4.68 -2.98 -6.36
N THR A 189 -4.21 -3.26 -5.16
CA THR A 189 -2.82 -3.64 -4.86
C THR A 189 -2.78 -5.12 -4.51
N SER A 190 -1.74 -5.85 -4.91
CA SER A 190 -1.58 -7.24 -4.49
C SER A 190 -0.13 -7.68 -4.47
N GLU A 191 0.32 -8.21 -3.34
CA GLU A 191 1.73 -8.45 -3.06
C GLU A 191 1.93 -9.81 -2.38
N THR A 192 3.02 -10.49 -2.75
CA THR A 192 3.43 -11.75 -2.11
C THR A 192 4.94 -11.80 -1.94
N THR A 193 5.37 -12.29 -0.79
CA THR A 193 6.77 -12.45 -0.43
C THR A 193 7.48 -13.58 -1.17
N ILE A 194 6.75 -14.44 -1.89
CA ILE A 194 7.35 -15.64 -2.49
C ILE A 194 8.40 -15.33 -3.56
N VAL A 195 8.30 -14.17 -4.23
CA VAL A 195 9.31 -13.72 -5.20
C VAL A 195 10.65 -13.44 -4.50
N GLY A 196 10.62 -13.06 -3.22
CA GLY A 196 11.80 -12.69 -2.42
C GLY A 196 12.22 -13.73 -1.36
N PHE A 197 11.41 -14.74 -1.07
CA PHE A 197 11.71 -15.75 -0.04
C PHE A 197 13.01 -16.50 -0.33
N ARG A 198 13.92 -16.61 0.62
CA ARG A 198 15.20 -17.33 0.43
C ARG A 198 15.81 -17.75 1.75
N PRO A 199 16.80 -18.66 1.76
CA PRO A 199 17.58 -18.94 2.96
C PRO A 199 18.28 -17.70 3.51
N PRO A 200 18.45 -17.61 4.85
CA PRO A 200 19.22 -16.52 5.44
C PRO A 200 20.72 -16.66 5.10
N ASN A 201 21.40 -15.53 4.92
CA ASN A 201 22.82 -15.49 4.59
C ASN A 201 23.54 -14.36 5.36
N VAL A 202 24.72 -14.65 5.90
CA VAL A 202 25.54 -13.68 6.68
C VAL A 202 25.95 -12.45 5.87
N ASP A 203 26.22 -12.62 4.57
CA ASP A 203 26.59 -11.56 3.64
C ASP A 203 25.38 -10.72 3.19
N ARG A 204 24.17 -11.20 3.49
CA ARG A 204 22.90 -10.54 3.15
C ARG A 204 22.03 -10.32 4.39
N PRO A 205 22.46 -9.44 5.31
CA PRO A 205 21.77 -9.24 6.58
C PRO A 205 20.33 -8.74 6.47
N TYR A 206 19.94 -8.17 5.31
CA TYR A 206 18.60 -7.65 5.06
C TYR A 206 17.55 -8.73 4.79
N ASP A 207 17.95 -9.94 4.41
CA ASP A 207 16.99 -11.03 4.24
C ASP A 207 16.29 -11.36 5.55
N LEU A 208 17.02 -11.30 6.68
CA LEU A 208 16.41 -11.51 8.00
C LEU A 208 15.44 -10.40 8.39
N VAL A 209 15.71 -9.16 7.96
CA VAL A 209 14.78 -8.04 8.19
C VAL A 209 13.52 -8.25 7.37
N GLY A 210 13.65 -8.62 6.10
CA GLY A 210 12.51 -8.96 5.25
C GLY A 210 11.71 -10.15 5.77
N ALA A 211 12.39 -11.22 6.19
CA ALA A 211 11.75 -12.41 6.77
C ALA A 211 10.98 -12.10 8.06
N ALA A 212 11.41 -11.12 8.86
CA ALA A 212 10.72 -10.69 10.07
C ALA A 212 9.56 -9.72 9.81
N LEU A 213 9.57 -8.96 8.71
CA LEU A 213 8.60 -7.88 8.46
C LEU A 213 7.54 -8.21 7.43
N PHE A 214 7.92 -8.77 6.28
CA PHE A 214 7.02 -8.80 5.12
C PHE A 214 5.95 -9.87 5.23
N GLY A 215 4.74 -9.52 4.84
CA GLY A 215 3.60 -10.42 4.68
C GLY A 215 3.01 -10.30 3.28
N ASP A 216 1.99 -11.10 3.02
CA ASP A 216 1.29 -11.20 1.75
C ASP A 216 -0.14 -10.69 1.90
N GLY A 217 -0.67 -10.07 0.85
CA GLY A 217 -2.05 -9.63 0.82
C GLY A 217 -2.37 -8.62 -0.27
N ALA A 218 -3.66 -8.37 -0.43
CA ALA A 218 -4.22 -7.44 -1.38
C ALA A 218 -5.12 -6.40 -0.70
N GLY A 219 -5.12 -5.19 -1.25
CA GLY A 219 -6.06 -4.14 -0.89
C GLY A 219 -6.78 -3.64 -2.13
N ALA A 220 -8.01 -3.16 -1.96
CA ALA A 220 -8.80 -2.57 -3.03
C ALA A 220 -9.51 -1.31 -2.55
N VAL A 221 -9.68 -0.35 -3.46
CA VAL A 221 -10.33 0.93 -3.21
C VAL A 221 -11.21 1.28 -4.40
N VAL A 222 -12.46 1.66 -4.16
CA VAL A 222 -13.29 2.31 -5.19
C VAL A 222 -13.23 3.82 -5.01
N LEU A 223 -12.89 4.53 -6.08
CA LEU A 223 -12.79 5.98 -6.12
C LEU A 223 -13.73 6.58 -7.16
N GLY A 224 -14.20 7.78 -6.89
CA GLY A 224 -15.00 8.55 -7.84
C GLY A 224 -15.18 9.99 -7.41
N VAL A 225 -15.56 10.83 -8.37
CA VAL A 225 -16.11 12.16 -8.09
C VAL A 225 -17.64 12.08 -8.08
N GLU A 226 -18.25 13.06 -7.42
CA GLU A 226 -19.71 13.22 -7.33
C GLU A 226 -20.38 11.92 -6.86
N PRO A 227 -20.22 11.55 -5.57
CA PRO A 227 -20.90 10.40 -4.99
C PRO A 227 -22.41 10.45 -5.26
N VAL A 228 -23.00 9.32 -5.63
CA VAL A 228 -24.44 9.22 -5.92
C VAL A 228 -25.22 9.27 -4.60
N PRO A 229 -26.04 10.31 -4.34
CA PRO A 229 -26.77 10.42 -3.08
C PRO A 229 -27.67 9.23 -2.81
N GLY A 230 -27.65 8.71 -1.59
CA GLY A 230 -28.45 7.56 -1.16
C GLY A 230 -27.96 6.19 -1.67
N VAL A 231 -26.89 6.16 -2.48
CA VAL A 231 -26.27 4.92 -2.99
C VAL A 231 -24.81 4.82 -2.56
N GLU A 232 -24.07 5.92 -2.58
CA GLU A 232 -22.64 5.94 -2.26
C GLU A 232 -22.36 6.85 -1.07
N THR A 233 -21.58 6.35 -0.12
CA THR A 233 -21.15 7.09 1.07
C THR A 233 -19.66 7.40 0.95
N PRO A 234 -19.26 8.66 0.73
CA PRO A 234 -17.85 9.01 0.64
C PRO A 234 -17.18 8.92 2.02
N LEU A 235 -16.00 8.28 2.07
CA LEU A 235 -15.21 8.08 3.29
C LEU A 235 -14.19 9.21 3.47
N PHE A 236 -13.39 9.46 2.43
CA PHE A 236 -12.36 10.49 2.39
C PHE A 236 -12.47 11.30 1.10
N GLU A 237 -12.19 12.60 1.17
CA GLU A 237 -11.88 13.44 0.01
C GLU A 237 -10.36 13.50 -0.17
N LEU A 238 -9.85 13.25 -1.38
CA LEU A 238 -8.43 13.35 -1.71
C LEU A 238 -8.15 14.76 -2.25
N CYS A 239 -7.68 15.65 -1.38
CA CYS A 239 -7.59 17.08 -1.68
C CYS A 239 -6.40 17.41 -2.59
N SER A 240 -5.19 16.96 -2.25
CA SER A 240 -3.98 17.14 -3.05
C SER A 240 -3.15 15.86 -3.02
N ALA A 241 -2.27 15.69 -4.01
CA ALA A 241 -1.34 14.57 -4.05
C ALA A 241 0.04 15.08 -4.51
N LEU A 242 1.10 14.58 -3.87
CA LEU A 242 2.47 14.96 -4.18
C LEU A 242 3.37 13.71 -4.18
N GLN A 243 4.30 13.68 -5.14
CA GLN A 243 5.39 12.71 -5.17
C GLN A 243 6.72 13.47 -5.18
N GLN A 244 7.68 13.00 -4.39
CA GLN A 244 9.03 13.54 -4.37
C GLN A 244 10.06 12.41 -4.26
N TYR A 245 11.00 12.33 -5.18
CA TYR A 245 12.19 11.49 -5.00
C TYR A 245 13.26 12.29 -4.23
N LEU A 246 14.03 11.62 -3.38
CA LEU A 246 15.12 12.22 -2.62
C LEU A 246 16.46 12.02 -3.35
N PRO A 247 17.10 13.09 -3.86
CA PRO A 247 18.35 12.97 -4.62
C PRO A 247 19.47 12.27 -3.83
N GLY A 248 20.21 11.36 -4.47
CA GLY A 248 21.37 10.69 -3.87
C GLY A 248 21.01 9.56 -2.89
N THR A 249 19.76 9.12 -2.86
CA THR A 249 19.29 8.04 -1.97
C THR A 249 18.90 6.76 -2.73
N GLU A 250 19.30 6.64 -4.00
CA GLU A 250 18.86 5.59 -4.93
C GLU A 250 19.20 4.18 -4.44
N LYS A 251 20.28 4.05 -3.67
CA LYS A 251 20.77 2.78 -3.10
C LYS A 251 20.27 2.51 -1.67
N VAL A 252 19.53 3.44 -1.07
CA VAL A 252 18.99 3.27 0.29
C VAL A 252 17.86 2.24 0.27
N VAL A 253 17.05 2.22 -0.78
CA VAL A 253 16.04 1.17 -1.00
C VAL A 253 16.11 0.75 -2.45
N GLU A 254 16.66 -0.43 -2.70
CA GLU A 254 16.80 -1.01 -4.04
C GLU A 254 16.16 -2.40 -4.09
N GLY A 255 15.43 -2.68 -5.16
CA GLY A 255 14.93 -4.00 -5.50
C GLY A 255 15.48 -4.42 -6.86
N ARG A 256 16.04 -5.62 -6.95
CA ARG A 256 16.60 -6.17 -8.20
C ARG A 256 16.07 -7.56 -8.47
N LEU A 257 15.42 -7.74 -9.62
CA LEU A 257 15.03 -9.06 -10.08
C LEU A 257 16.26 -9.80 -10.62
N THR A 258 16.52 -10.98 -10.09
CA THR A 258 17.63 -11.87 -10.46
C THR A 258 17.09 -13.28 -10.73
N GLU A 259 17.95 -14.17 -11.24
CA GLU A 259 17.56 -15.55 -11.58
C GLU A 259 17.01 -16.34 -10.38
N ASP A 260 17.40 -15.97 -9.15
CA ASP A 260 16.97 -16.57 -7.89
C ASP A 260 15.82 -15.81 -7.18
N GLY A 261 15.17 -14.85 -7.86
CA GLY A 261 14.06 -14.06 -7.32
C GLY A 261 14.39 -12.57 -7.17
N ILE A 262 13.60 -11.82 -6.39
CA ILE A 262 13.81 -10.38 -6.19
C ILE A 262 14.66 -10.10 -4.95
N ARG A 263 15.85 -9.56 -5.11
CA ARG A 263 16.75 -9.17 -4.01
C ARG A 263 16.43 -7.75 -3.56
N PHE A 264 16.25 -7.57 -2.26
CA PHE A 264 16.02 -6.26 -1.65
C PHE A 264 17.25 -5.82 -0.86
N GLN A 265 17.62 -4.57 -1.04
CA GLN A 265 18.58 -3.87 -0.20
C GLN A 265 17.84 -2.76 0.55
N LEU A 266 18.04 -2.74 1.87
CA LEU A 266 17.41 -1.77 2.78
C LEU A 266 18.48 -1.10 3.63
N GLY A 267 18.87 0.11 3.30
CA GLY A 267 19.83 0.90 4.07
C GLY A 267 19.37 1.06 5.52
N ARG A 268 20.31 0.88 6.46
CA ARG A 268 20.05 1.07 7.90
C ARG A 268 19.67 2.51 8.22
N GLU A 269 20.10 3.43 7.39
CA GLU A 269 19.85 4.86 7.41
C GLU A 269 18.42 5.22 6.99
N LEU A 270 17.64 4.33 6.38
CA LEU A 270 16.31 4.65 5.84
C LEU A 270 15.39 5.39 6.84
N PRO A 271 15.22 4.94 8.10
CA PRO A 271 14.35 5.66 9.05
C PRO A 271 14.82 7.09 9.32
N GLN A 272 16.13 7.33 9.31
CA GLN A 272 16.69 8.67 9.51
C GLN A 272 16.53 9.53 8.25
N VAL A 273 16.82 8.98 7.06
CA VAL A 273 16.58 9.66 5.78
C VAL A 273 15.12 10.12 5.67
N ILE A 274 14.17 9.26 6.06
CA ILE A 274 12.74 9.64 6.05
C ILE A 274 12.48 10.79 7.03
N ALA A 275 12.95 10.67 8.28
CA ALA A 275 12.74 11.70 9.29
C ALA A 275 13.35 13.05 8.92
N ASP A 276 14.52 13.06 8.27
CA ASP A 276 15.19 14.31 7.89
C ASP A 276 14.40 15.11 6.85
N HIS A 277 13.51 14.48 6.08
CA HIS A 277 12.80 15.11 4.96
C HIS A 277 11.26 15.17 5.11
N VAL A 278 10.68 14.41 6.04
CA VAL A 278 9.21 14.26 6.15
C VAL A 278 8.49 15.58 6.45
N GLU A 279 9.06 16.44 7.29
CA GLU A 279 8.46 17.72 7.65
C GLU A 279 8.38 18.68 6.46
N GLU A 280 9.47 18.79 5.69
CA GLU A 280 9.50 19.60 4.46
C GLU A 280 8.49 19.07 3.43
N PHE A 281 8.39 17.76 3.30
CA PHE A 281 7.43 17.12 2.39
C PHE A 281 5.98 17.40 2.79
N CYS A 282 5.64 17.28 4.08
CA CYS A 282 4.31 17.62 4.60
C CYS A 282 3.96 19.09 4.32
N ASN A 283 4.88 20.01 4.56
CA ASN A 283 4.70 21.43 4.27
C ASN A 283 4.45 21.69 2.79
N LYS A 284 5.21 21.05 1.89
CA LYS A 284 4.98 21.14 0.44
C LYS A 284 3.59 20.63 0.05
N LEU A 285 3.19 19.47 0.57
CA LEU A 285 1.90 18.86 0.26
C LEU A 285 0.71 19.74 0.70
N MET A 286 0.80 20.38 1.88
CA MET A 286 -0.20 21.35 2.35
C MET A 286 -0.21 22.62 1.49
N ASN A 287 0.95 23.16 1.14
CA ASN A 287 1.07 24.33 0.27
C ASN A 287 0.49 24.08 -1.13
N GLU A 288 0.66 22.89 -1.70
CA GLU A 288 0.00 22.52 -2.95
C GLU A 288 -1.53 22.56 -2.83
N ALA A 289 -2.09 22.14 -1.69
CA ALA A 289 -3.53 22.22 -1.45
C ALA A 289 -4.03 23.67 -1.28
N ALA A 290 -3.23 24.54 -0.65
CA ALA A 290 -3.55 25.95 -0.45
C ALA A 290 -3.53 26.74 -1.77
N LYS A 291 -2.55 26.47 -2.64
CA LYS A 291 -2.50 27.05 -4.01
C LYS A 291 -3.76 26.72 -4.82
N GLU A 292 -4.36 25.56 -4.60
CA GLU A 292 -5.61 25.19 -5.26
C GLU A 292 -6.84 25.94 -4.73
N ARG A 293 -6.76 26.55 -3.54
CA ARG A 293 -7.87 27.24 -2.87
C ARG A 293 -7.81 28.77 -2.94
N ASP A 294 -6.72 29.35 -3.44
CA ASP A 294 -6.48 30.80 -3.43
C ASP A 294 -6.58 31.40 -2.00
N GLU A 295 -6.15 30.60 -1.00
CA GLU A 295 -6.11 30.95 0.42
C GLU A 295 -4.65 31.00 0.88
N ASP A 296 -4.28 32.01 1.68
CA ASP A 296 -2.99 32.05 2.38
C ASP A 296 -2.99 30.96 3.46
N ALA A 297 -2.06 30.01 3.38
CA ALA A 297 -1.83 28.99 4.41
C ALA A 297 -1.14 29.55 5.67
N ASP A 298 -1.59 30.71 6.17
CA ASP A 298 -0.93 31.46 7.25
C ASP A 298 -1.43 31.08 8.66
N GLY A 299 -2.17 29.97 8.77
CA GLY A 299 -2.49 29.35 10.05
C GLY A 299 -1.54 28.18 10.29
N GLY A 300 -0.60 28.31 11.23
CA GLY A 300 0.28 27.21 11.61
C GLY A 300 -0.51 25.93 11.90
N ILE A 301 -0.39 24.93 11.03
CA ILE A 301 -1.11 23.66 11.17
C ILE A 301 -0.40 22.85 12.25
N ASN A 302 -1.12 22.57 13.33
CA ASN A 302 -0.67 21.60 14.32
C ASN A 302 -0.87 20.20 13.75
N TYR A 303 0.21 19.45 13.54
CA TYR A 303 0.15 18.06 13.05
C TYR A 303 -0.69 17.15 13.95
N ASN A 304 -0.84 17.50 15.24
CA ASN A 304 -1.71 16.79 16.17
C ASN A 304 -3.20 17.08 16.02
N ASP A 305 -3.61 18.01 15.16
CA ASP A 305 -5.02 18.21 14.80
C ASP A 305 -5.42 17.37 13.58
N MET A 306 -4.47 16.61 13.01
CA MET A 306 -4.67 15.78 11.83
C MET A 306 -4.77 14.28 12.18
N PHE A 307 -5.44 13.50 11.33
CA PHE A 307 -5.29 12.04 11.32
C PHE A 307 -4.09 11.63 10.45
N TRP A 308 -3.49 10.47 10.72
CA TRP A 308 -2.29 10.01 10.02
C TRP A 308 -2.43 8.56 9.53
N ALA A 309 -2.41 8.40 8.21
CA ALA A 309 -2.29 7.11 7.55
C ALA A 309 -0.86 6.97 7.02
N MET A 310 0.03 6.28 7.74
CA MET A 310 1.42 6.13 7.31
C MET A 310 1.72 4.68 6.96
N HIS A 311 2.30 4.45 5.78
CA HIS A 311 2.75 3.12 5.41
C HIS A 311 3.76 2.61 6.46
N PRO A 312 3.45 1.50 7.16
CA PRO A 312 4.30 1.04 8.24
C PRO A 312 5.38 0.12 7.69
N GLY A 313 6.40 0.71 7.04
CA GLY A 313 7.53 -0.04 6.48
C GLY A 313 8.30 -0.85 7.54
N GLY A 314 8.24 -0.39 8.79
CA GLY A 314 8.71 -1.03 10.00
C GLY A 314 8.57 -0.08 11.20
N PRO A 315 8.68 -0.56 12.44
CA PRO A 315 8.41 0.27 13.62
C PRO A 315 9.42 1.41 13.78
N ALA A 316 10.66 1.22 13.30
CA ALA A 316 11.68 2.25 13.33
C ALA A 316 11.31 3.49 12.51
N ILE A 317 10.63 3.33 11.37
CA ILE A 317 10.16 4.43 10.54
C ILE A 317 9.05 5.20 11.28
N LEU A 318 8.06 4.46 11.82
CA LEU A 318 6.96 5.05 12.59
C LEU A 318 7.49 5.88 13.77
N ASN A 319 8.40 5.32 14.56
CA ASN A 319 8.98 5.99 15.73
C ASN A 319 9.78 7.24 15.36
N LYS A 320 10.52 7.19 14.25
CA LYS A 320 11.35 8.32 13.79
C LYS A 320 10.51 9.47 13.26
N VAL A 321 9.43 9.18 12.53
CA VAL A 321 8.50 10.20 12.06
C VAL A 321 7.69 10.80 13.22
N GLU A 322 7.18 9.96 14.12
CA GLU A 322 6.48 10.40 15.35
C GLU A 322 7.32 11.40 16.14
N SER A 323 8.58 11.05 16.42
CA SER A 323 9.51 11.93 17.13
C SER A 323 9.89 13.18 16.34
N ARG A 324 10.01 13.09 15.01
CA ARG A 324 10.40 14.23 14.18
C ARG A 324 9.32 15.29 14.12
N LEU A 325 8.07 14.86 14.00
CA LEU A 325 6.91 15.74 13.84
C LEU A 325 6.20 16.05 15.17
N ASP A 326 6.76 15.60 16.29
CA ASP A 326 6.19 15.73 17.64
C ASP A 326 4.72 15.25 17.71
N LEU A 327 4.45 14.09 17.09
CA LEU A 327 3.11 13.51 17.09
C LEU A 327 2.81 12.86 18.44
N SER A 328 1.60 13.06 18.93
CA SER A 328 1.08 12.28 20.05
C SER A 328 1.08 10.79 19.69
N PRO A 329 1.40 9.88 20.64
CA PRO A 329 1.57 8.45 20.36
C PRO A 329 0.38 7.79 19.65
N GLU A 330 -0.83 8.29 19.90
CA GLU A 330 -2.06 7.78 19.31
C GLU A 330 -2.18 8.05 17.80
N LYS A 331 -1.45 9.03 17.24
CA LYS A 331 -1.61 9.45 15.84
C LYS A 331 -1.22 8.38 14.84
N LEU A 332 -0.28 7.50 15.20
CA LEU A 332 0.14 6.40 14.34
C LEU A 332 -0.48 5.06 14.75
N SER A 333 -1.52 5.04 15.59
CA SER A 333 -2.13 3.80 16.10
C SER A 333 -2.63 2.89 14.98
N ALA A 334 -3.42 3.40 14.05
CA ALA A 334 -3.90 2.64 12.89
C ALA A 334 -2.76 2.03 12.05
N SER A 335 -1.65 2.77 11.89
CA SER A 335 -0.46 2.31 11.16
C SER A 335 0.29 1.21 11.91
N ARG A 336 0.44 1.36 13.23
CA ARG A 336 1.02 0.34 14.12
C ARG A 336 0.16 -0.91 14.18
N GLN A 337 -1.17 -0.74 14.19
CA GLN A 337 -2.13 -1.85 14.20
C GLN A 337 -2.04 -2.66 12.91
N ALA A 338 -1.99 -2.00 11.74
CA ALA A 338 -1.82 -2.70 10.47
C ALA A 338 -0.50 -3.51 10.43
N LEU A 339 0.59 -2.94 10.96
CA LEU A 339 1.86 -3.66 11.07
C LEU A 339 1.77 -4.85 12.02
N ARG A 340 1.10 -4.69 13.16
CA ARG A 340 0.90 -5.75 14.16
C ARG A 340 0.16 -6.94 13.55
N ASP A 341 -0.95 -6.67 12.87
CA ASP A 341 -1.90 -7.70 12.44
C ASP A 341 -1.52 -8.38 11.11
N TYR A 342 -0.86 -7.63 10.21
CA TYR A 342 -0.63 -8.08 8.84
C TYR A 342 0.86 -8.10 8.45
N GLY A 343 1.74 -7.52 9.27
CA GLY A 343 3.10 -7.19 8.85
C GLY A 343 3.13 -6.13 7.76
N ASN A 344 4.24 -6.09 7.01
CA ASN A 344 4.39 -5.22 5.85
C ASN A 344 3.98 -5.98 4.57
N ALA A 345 2.78 -5.74 4.06
CA ALA A 345 2.31 -6.28 2.77
C ALA A 345 2.62 -5.34 1.59
N SER A 346 3.76 -4.64 1.64
CA SER A 346 4.21 -3.67 0.64
C SER A 346 3.10 -2.65 0.32
N SER A 347 2.78 -2.44 -0.96
CA SER A 347 1.80 -1.46 -1.45
C SER A 347 0.40 -1.61 -0.86
N SER A 348 0.00 -2.83 -0.47
CA SER A 348 -1.33 -3.09 0.10
C SER A 348 -1.51 -2.57 1.53
N THR A 349 -0.42 -2.43 2.27
CA THR A 349 -0.48 -2.12 3.71
C THR A 349 -1.20 -0.81 4.00
N ILE A 350 -1.03 0.20 3.13
CA ILE A 350 -1.66 1.50 3.35
C ILE A 350 -3.19 1.46 3.25
N ILE A 351 -3.75 0.51 2.49
CA ILE A 351 -5.19 0.31 2.41
C ILE A 351 -5.71 -0.25 3.74
N TYR A 352 -4.95 -1.14 4.39
CA TYR A 352 -5.30 -1.65 5.72
C TYR A 352 -5.25 -0.55 6.78
N VAL A 353 -4.29 0.37 6.67
CA VAL A 353 -4.22 1.55 7.55
C VAL A 353 -5.44 2.44 7.37
N LEU A 354 -5.87 2.71 6.14
CA LEU A 354 -7.06 3.51 5.87
C LEU A 354 -8.32 2.86 6.45
N GLU A 355 -8.44 1.54 6.36
CA GLU A 355 -9.55 0.81 6.98
C GLU A 355 -9.52 0.88 8.51
N ASN A 356 -8.34 0.70 9.13
CA ASN A 356 -8.18 0.88 10.58
C ASN A 356 -8.54 2.30 11.04
N ILE A 357 -8.20 3.33 10.25
CA ILE A 357 -8.61 4.72 10.52
C ILE A 357 -10.13 4.86 10.48
N MET A 358 -10.81 4.21 9.52
CA MET A 358 -12.27 4.23 9.47
C MET A 358 -12.89 3.59 10.72
N GLU A 359 -12.33 2.48 11.20
CA GLU A 359 -12.78 1.86 12.46
C GLU A 359 -12.53 2.77 13.67
N GLU A 360 -11.39 3.47 13.74
CA GLU A 360 -11.09 4.44 14.79
C GLU A 360 -12.05 5.63 14.76
N ILE A 361 -12.35 6.18 13.58
CA ILE A 361 -13.31 7.28 13.40
C ILE A 361 -14.71 6.84 13.87
N GLN A 362 -15.14 5.64 13.47
CA GLN A 362 -16.45 5.11 13.87
C GLN A 362 -16.56 4.94 15.39
N LYS A 363 -15.52 4.41 16.04
CA LYS A 363 -15.47 4.29 17.52
C LYS A 363 -15.54 5.65 18.20
N ARG A 364 -14.81 6.67 17.70
CA ARG A 364 -14.86 8.04 18.24
C ARG A 364 -16.23 8.68 18.08
N LYS A 365 -16.90 8.42 16.96
CA LYS A 365 -18.28 8.88 16.72
C LYS A 365 -19.25 8.31 17.74
N GLU A 366 -19.11 7.03 18.09
CA GLU A 366 -19.92 6.37 19.11
C GLU A 366 -19.68 6.92 20.52
N THR A 367 -18.44 7.33 20.84
CA THR A 367 -18.09 7.95 22.13
C THR A 367 -18.33 9.46 22.19
N GLY A 368 -18.68 10.10 21.07
CA GLY A 368 -18.86 11.55 20.97
C GLY A 368 -17.54 12.34 20.94
N GLU A 369 -16.41 11.66 20.74
CA GLU A 369 -15.12 12.31 20.55
C GLU A 369 -15.01 12.95 19.17
N LYS A 370 -14.45 14.17 19.11
CA LYS A 370 -14.24 14.88 17.85
C LYS A 370 -13.16 14.18 17.01
N ALA A 371 -13.54 13.70 15.83
CA ALA A 371 -12.59 13.21 14.85
C ALA A 371 -11.87 14.37 14.12
N CYS A 372 -10.64 14.12 13.69
CA CYS A 372 -9.87 15.05 12.86
C CYS A 372 -10.54 15.18 11.48
N GLU A 373 -10.76 16.41 11.03
CA GLU A 373 -11.27 16.68 9.68
C GLU A 373 -10.19 16.45 8.63
N TRP A 374 -8.97 16.92 8.88
CA TRP A 374 -7.86 16.83 7.94
C TRP A 374 -6.91 15.70 8.30
N GLY A 375 -6.22 15.14 7.31
CA GLY A 375 -5.25 14.10 7.54
C GLY A 375 -4.20 13.94 6.45
N MET A 376 -3.10 13.34 6.84
CA MET A 376 -1.96 13.02 5.99
C MET A 376 -1.94 11.53 5.69
N ILE A 377 -1.88 11.18 4.41
CA ILE A 377 -1.66 9.81 3.96
C ILE A 377 -0.27 9.77 3.32
N LEU A 378 0.67 9.04 3.91
CA LEU A 378 2.07 9.00 3.49
C LEU A 378 2.58 7.59 3.24
N ALA A 379 3.40 7.43 2.21
CA ALA A 379 4.13 6.20 1.96
C ALA A 379 5.52 6.47 1.39
N PHE A 380 6.42 5.52 1.63
CA PHE A 380 7.82 5.61 1.24
C PHE A 380 8.23 4.34 0.50
N GLY A 381 9.03 4.46 -0.56
CA GLY A 381 9.42 3.33 -1.40
C GLY A 381 10.83 3.47 -1.97
N PRO A 382 11.21 2.61 -2.92
CA PRO A 382 12.51 2.64 -3.61
C PRO A 382 12.86 4.03 -4.13
N GLY A 383 14.12 4.45 -3.98
CA GLY A 383 14.61 5.72 -4.56
C GLY A 383 15.38 6.67 -3.63
N VAL A 384 15.12 6.87 -2.35
CA VAL A 384 13.85 6.80 -1.61
C VAL A 384 12.84 7.76 -2.25
N THR A 385 11.63 7.26 -2.49
CA THR A 385 10.53 8.06 -3.03
C THR A 385 9.45 8.26 -1.97
N PHE A 386 9.01 9.51 -1.80
CA PHE A 386 7.90 9.89 -0.95
C PHE A 386 6.65 10.06 -1.83
N GLU A 387 5.54 9.51 -1.37
CA GLU A 387 4.20 9.75 -1.90
C GLU A 387 3.33 10.26 -0.75
N GLY A 388 2.51 11.28 -1.03
CA GLY A 388 1.68 11.94 -0.04
C GLY A 388 0.35 12.40 -0.60
N ILE A 389 -0.70 12.26 0.19
CA ILE A 389 -2.03 12.79 -0.09
C ILE A 389 -2.54 13.54 1.14
N LEU A 390 -2.95 14.79 0.94
CA LEU A 390 -3.75 15.51 1.93
C LEU A 390 -5.21 15.10 1.73
N ALA A 391 -5.84 14.63 2.80
CA ALA A 391 -7.21 14.14 2.75
C ALA A 391 -8.12 14.85 3.75
N ARG A 392 -9.42 14.89 3.45
CA ARG A 392 -10.47 15.25 4.43
C ARG A 392 -11.30 14.04 4.76
N ASN A 393 -11.56 13.85 6.04
CA ASN A 393 -12.54 12.89 6.56
C ASN A 393 -13.96 13.43 6.29
N LEU A 394 -14.79 12.61 5.65
CA LEU A 394 -16.17 12.95 5.31
C LEU A 394 -17.20 12.23 6.19
N VAL A 395 -16.76 11.43 7.16
CA VAL A 395 -17.61 10.59 8.03
C VAL A 395 -17.87 11.26 9.40
N LEU A 396 -17.63 12.57 9.50
CA LEU A 396 -17.80 13.36 10.73
C LEU A 396 -19.21 13.27 11.34
#